data_AF-A0A355BAJ1-F1
#
_entry.id   AF-A0A355BAJ1-F1
#
_cell.length_a   1.000
_cell.length_b   1.000
_cell.length_c   1.000
_cell.angle_alpha   90.00
_cell.angle_beta   90.00
_cell.angle_gamma   90.00
#
_symmetry.space_group_name_H-M   'P 1'
#
loop_
_entity.id
_entity.type
_entity.pdbx_description
1 polymer ?
#
loop_
_entity_poly.entity_id
_entity_poly.type
_entity_poly.pdbx_seq_one_letter_code
_entity_poly.pdbx_strand_id
1 'polypeptide(L)'
;MKIRQLISISTVTLLLFSCNQNRIEGTYYYVKPKIDNSSFYTMGRDIACSSIGQFEFKDGKCYINIMGIQKRFDYEIDNNIIYLQNYNNSNETGLTIIDENTINFSGCIFSKNNESFTTENTKSETEKPIIEKGTEGNNTISKDYNISNETKVDESALVKDIFQKNGKTFISLDIVQLEYKEIGYKVINQNDKVRIFEISDELVISDKNCKEIKDNNYILKNKEIIISKSKNDICMFTSKNGVITNLNLGCWN
;
A
#
# COMPACT_ATOMS: atom_id res chain seq x y z
N MET A 1 31.57 -52.97 -11.89
CA MET A 1 31.96 -51.54 -11.79
C MET A 1 31.01 -50.57 -12.53
N LYS A 2 29.76 -50.94 -12.88
CA LYS A 2 28.82 -50.08 -13.63
C LYS A 2 27.69 -49.44 -12.80
N ILE A 3 27.48 -49.89 -11.55
CA ILE A 3 26.36 -49.43 -10.70
C ILE A 3 26.66 -48.10 -9.98
N ARG A 4 27.94 -47.80 -9.69
CA ARG A 4 28.33 -46.55 -9.02
C ARG A 4 28.21 -45.30 -9.92
N GLN A 5 28.24 -45.44 -11.24
CA GLN A 5 28.06 -44.31 -12.16
C GLN A 5 26.58 -43.91 -12.34
N LEU A 6 25.62 -44.84 -12.22
CA LEU A 6 24.20 -44.51 -12.35
C LEU A 6 23.67 -43.66 -11.18
N ILE A 7 24.14 -43.92 -9.95
CA ILE A 7 23.68 -43.21 -8.75
C ILE A 7 24.13 -41.75 -8.76
N SER A 8 25.31 -41.46 -9.32
CA SER A 8 25.84 -40.09 -9.42
C SER A 8 25.14 -39.24 -10.48
N ILE A 9 24.58 -39.83 -11.53
CA ILE A 9 23.83 -39.10 -12.56
C ILE A 9 22.43 -38.75 -12.06
N SER A 10 21.82 -39.62 -11.25
CA SER A 10 20.47 -39.40 -10.71
C SER A 10 20.42 -38.30 -9.62
N THR A 11 21.53 -38.05 -8.91
CA THR A 11 21.60 -37.00 -7.87
C THR A 11 21.84 -35.61 -8.45
N VAL A 12 22.57 -35.50 -9.57
CA VAL A 12 22.80 -34.21 -10.26
C VAL A 12 21.55 -33.74 -11.01
N THR A 13 20.72 -34.66 -11.53
CA THR A 13 19.45 -34.28 -12.17
C THR A 13 18.41 -33.78 -11.16
N LEU A 14 18.35 -34.34 -9.95
CA LEU A 14 17.44 -33.88 -8.88
C LEU A 14 17.80 -32.49 -8.32
N LEU A 15 19.08 -32.10 -8.31
CA LEU A 15 19.52 -30.77 -7.85
C LEU A 15 19.21 -29.64 -8.85
N LEU A 16 18.99 -29.95 -10.13
CA LEU A 16 18.55 -28.97 -11.14
C LEU A 16 17.03 -28.75 -11.13
N PHE A 17 16.27 -29.57 -10.39
CA PHE A 17 14.83 -29.39 -10.14
C PHE A 17 14.53 -28.61 -8.85
N SER A 18 15.51 -27.90 -8.29
CA SER A 18 15.24 -26.74 -7.41
C SER A 18 14.64 -25.61 -8.24
N CYS A 19 13.48 -25.91 -8.83
CA CYS A 19 12.66 -25.07 -9.66
C CYS A 19 12.28 -23.86 -8.83
N ASN A 20 12.56 -22.70 -9.42
CA ASN A 20 12.17 -21.39 -8.97
C ASN A 20 10.62 -21.32 -8.97
N GLN A 21 9.98 -21.88 -7.95
CA GLN A 21 8.52 -22.08 -7.85
C GLN A 21 7.75 -20.78 -7.60
N ASN A 22 8.44 -19.68 -7.28
CA ASN A 22 7.83 -18.36 -7.12
C ASN A 22 7.70 -17.65 -8.48
N ARG A 23 6.98 -18.27 -9.42
CA ARG A 23 6.63 -17.65 -10.70
C ARG A 23 5.13 -17.50 -10.79
N ILE A 24 4.73 -16.31 -11.22
CA ILE A 24 3.36 -16.01 -11.58
C ILE A 24 3.24 -16.19 -13.09
N GLU A 25 2.15 -16.81 -13.52
CA GLU A 25 1.88 -17.13 -14.93
C GLU A 25 0.42 -16.79 -15.25
N GLY A 26 0.17 -16.39 -16.49
CA GLY A 26 -1.15 -16.06 -17.01
C GLY A 26 -1.38 -14.56 -17.23
N THR A 27 -2.58 -14.23 -17.72
CA THR A 27 -2.97 -12.87 -18.09
C THR A 27 -3.94 -12.29 -17.06
N TYR A 28 -3.62 -11.10 -16.55
CA TYR A 28 -4.41 -10.35 -15.59
C TYR A 28 -5.01 -9.13 -16.28
N TYR A 29 -6.33 -9.04 -16.29
CA TYR A 29 -7.10 -8.01 -16.98
C TYR A 29 -7.59 -6.95 -15.99
N TYR A 30 -7.59 -5.68 -16.41
CA TYR A 30 -8.11 -4.60 -15.56
C TYR A 30 -9.58 -4.84 -15.21
N VAL A 31 -9.90 -4.79 -13.91
CA VAL A 31 -11.25 -4.95 -13.41
C VAL A 31 -11.87 -3.58 -13.15
N LYS A 32 -12.80 -3.18 -14.02
CA LYS A 32 -13.49 -1.90 -13.87
C LYS A 32 -14.41 -1.94 -12.64
N PRO A 33 -14.25 -1.02 -11.67
CA PRO A 33 -15.11 -0.99 -10.49
C PRO A 33 -16.55 -0.64 -10.87
N LYS A 34 -17.53 -1.34 -10.29
CA LYS A 34 -18.96 -1.01 -10.42
C LYS A 34 -19.32 0.13 -9.45
N ILE A 35 -18.77 1.31 -9.67
CA ILE A 35 -19.11 2.51 -8.89
C ILE A 35 -19.98 3.42 -9.76
N ASP A 36 -21.04 3.96 -9.18
CA ASP A 36 -21.92 4.92 -9.84
C ASP A 36 -21.15 6.23 -10.12
N ASN A 37 -20.93 6.52 -11.40
CA ASN A 37 -20.05 7.56 -11.97
C ASN A 37 -20.38 8.98 -11.49
N SER A 38 -19.94 9.38 -10.29
CA SER A 38 -20.25 10.71 -9.76
C SER A 38 -19.04 11.64 -9.56
N SER A 39 -17.79 11.19 -9.77
CA SER A 39 -16.62 12.07 -9.65
C SER A 39 -15.70 12.06 -10.88
N PHE A 40 -15.23 13.24 -11.29
CA PHE A 40 -14.24 13.40 -12.37
C PHE A 40 -12.91 12.69 -12.06
N TYR A 41 -12.53 12.67 -10.78
CA TYR A 41 -11.32 11.98 -10.31
C TYR A 41 -11.38 10.46 -10.52
N THR A 42 -12.52 9.83 -10.24
CA THR A 42 -12.70 8.39 -10.51
C THR A 42 -12.64 8.07 -12.00
N MET A 43 -13.16 8.97 -12.85
CA MET A 43 -13.07 8.83 -14.30
C MET A 43 -11.63 8.91 -14.81
N GLY A 44 -10.84 9.87 -14.32
CA GLY A 44 -9.44 10.02 -14.71
C GLY A 44 -8.59 8.79 -14.34
N ARG A 45 -8.78 8.27 -13.12
CA ARG A 45 -8.13 7.03 -12.68
C ARG A 45 -8.56 5.83 -13.52
N ASP A 46 -9.86 5.68 -13.80
CA ASP A 46 -10.38 4.57 -14.60
C ASP A 46 -9.81 4.57 -16.02
N ILE A 47 -9.67 5.75 -16.64
CA ILE A 47 -9.03 5.90 -17.96
C ILE A 47 -7.56 5.49 -17.86
N ALA A 48 -6.84 5.95 -16.83
CA ALA A 48 -5.44 5.58 -16.62
C ALA A 48 -5.29 4.06 -16.45
N CYS A 49 -6.08 3.43 -15.57
CA CYS A 49 -6.05 1.98 -15.38
C CYS A 49 -6.43 1.20 -16.64
N SER A 50 -7.46 1.65 -17.37
CA SER A 50 -7.88 1.01 -18.62
C SER A 50 -6.82 1.12 -19.71
N SER A 51 -6.02 2.19 -19.72
CA SER A 51 -4.96 2.39 -20.72
C SER A 51 -3.74 1.48 -20.51
N ILE A 52 -3.56 0.93 -19.31
CA ILE A 52 -2.60 -0.14 -19.01
C ILE A 52 -3.05 -1.46 -19.64
N GLY A 53 -4.37 -1.70 -19.67
CA GLY A 53 -4.99 -2.86 -20.28
C GLY A 53 -4.84 -4.13 -19.45
N GLN A 54 -3.74 -4.85 -19.65
CA GLN A 54 -3.49 -6.16 -19.03
C GLN A 54 -2.01 -6.37 -18.72
N PHE A 55 -1.73 -7.23 -17.75
CA PHE A 55 -0.41 -7.80 -17.49
C PHE A 55 -0.41 -9.26 -17.89
N GLU A 56 0.46 -9.65 -18.82
CA GLU A 56 0.67 -11.05 -19.18
C GLU A 56 2.01 -11.53 -18.63
N PHE A 57 1.97 -12.51 -17.75
CA PHE A 57 3.16 -13.18 -17.22
C PHE A 57 3.35 -14.50 -17.95
N LYS A 58 4.47 -14.62 -18.65
CA LYS A 58 4.79 -15.80 -19.45
C LYS A 58 6.30 -16.00 -19.54
N ASP A 59 6.75 -17.23 -19.33
CA ASP A 59 8.15 -17.63 -19.50
C ASP A 59 9.12 -16.79 -18.64
N GLY A 60 8.67 -16.41 -17.43
CA GLY A 60 9.44 -15.55 -16.52
C GLY A 60 9.59 -14.10 -17.00
N LYS A 61 8.73 -13.64 -17.91
CA LYS A 61 8.68 -12.25 -18.39
C LYS A 61 7.28 -11.68 -18.17
N CYS A 62 7.21 -10.35 -18.02
CA CYS A 62 5.96 -9.60 -17.94
C CYS A 62 5.78 -8.77 -19.21
N TYR A 63 4.62 -8.89 -19.84
CA TYR A 63 4.24 -8.16 -21.03
C TYR A 63 3.08 -7.21 -20.71
N ILE A 64 3.21 -5.95 -21.11
CA ILE A 64 2.19 -4.92 -20.89
C ILE A 64 1.92 -4.24 -22.22
N ASN A 65 0.65 -4.06 -22.58
CA ASN A 65 0.26 -3.32 -23.76
C ASN A 65 -0.31 -1.95 -23.38
N ILE A 66 0.54 -0.93 -23.43
CA ILE A 66 0.15 0.44 -23.09
C ILE A 66 -0.07 1.19 -24.40
N MET A 67 -1.33 1.55 -24.68
CA MET A 67 -1.72 2.31 -25.89
C MET A 67 -1.24 1.67 -27.21
N GLY A 68 -1.28 0.34 -27.32
CA GLY A 68 -0.86 -0.39 -28.52
C GLY A 68 0.65 -0.68 -28.60
N ILE A 69 1.44 -0.19 -27.65
CA ILE A 69 2.87 -0.48 -27.55
C ILE A 69 3.06 -1.61 -26.54
N GLN A 70 3.47 -2.78 -27.03
CA GLN A 70 3.85 -3.90 -26.17
C GLN A 70 5.24 -3.65 -25.58
N LYS A 71 5.32 -3.62 -24.26
CA LYS A 71 6.58 -3.62 -23.51
C LYS A 71 6.79 -4.97 -22.85
N ARG A 72 8.05 -5.38 -22.74
CA ARG A 72 8.50 -6.63 -22.13
C ARG A 72 9.47 -6.31 -21.00
N PHE A 73 9.23 -6.89 -19.83
CA PHE A 73 10.04 -6.71 -18.64
C PHE A 73 10.48 -8.05 -18.09
N ASP A 74 11.71 -8.09 -17.57
CA ASP A 74 12.08 -9.06 -16.56
C ASP A 74 11.38 -8.73 -15.25
N TYR A 75 11.04 -9.75 -14.46
CA TYR A 75 10.43 -9.53 -13.15
C TYR A 75 11.02 -10.43 -12.08
N GLU A 76 11.00 -9.93 -10.85
CA GLU A 76 11.33 -10.67 -9.64
C GLU A 76 10.17 -10.55 -8.64
N ILE A 77 9.95 -11.60 -7.86
CA ILE A 77 8.92 -11.60 -6.82
C ILE A 77 9.63 -11.65 -5.46
N ASP A 78 9.37 -10.65 -4.63
CA ASP A 78 9.79 -10.62 -3.24
C ASP A 78 8.65 -10.10 -2.36
N ASN A 79 8.36 -10.80 -1.26
CA ASN A 79 7.31 -10.43 -0.29
C ASN A 79 5.96 -10.04 -0.90
N ASN A 80 5.43 -10.86 -1.82
CA ASN A 80 4.18 -10.60 -2.57
C ASN A 80 4.21 -9.35 -3.45
N ILE A 81 5.39 -8.82 -3.78
CA ILE A 81 5.56 -7.69 -4.69
C ILE A 81 6.32 -8.19 -5.93
N ILE A 82 5.76 -7.91 -7.10
CA ILE A 82 6.35 -8.16 -8.41
C ILE A 82 7.10 -6.90 -8.84
N TYR A 83 8.42 -6.96 -8.87
CA TYR A 83 9.29 -5.87 -9.32
C TYR A 83 9.56 -6.01 -10.81
N LEU A 84 9.14 -5.02 -11.61
CA LEU A 84 9.44 -4.97 -13.05
C LEU A 84 10.80 -4.29 -13.28
N GLN A 85 11.79 -5.03 -13.75
CA GLN A 85 13.12 -4.50 -14.02
C GLN A 85 13.07 -3.51 -15.20
N ASN A 86 13.78 -2.38 -15.09
CA ASN A 86 13.84 -1.32 -16.10
C ASN A 86 12.51 -0.61 -16.39
N TYR A 87 11.51 -0.75 -15.51
CA TYR A 87 10.32 0.08 -15.54
C TYR A 87 10.67 1.50 -15.03
N ASN A 88 11.14 2.37 -15.94
CA ASN A 88 11.38 3.81 -15.76
C ASN A 88 12.62 4.31 -14.97
N ASN A 89 13.72 3.55 -14.83
CA ASN A 89 14.97 4.00 -14.16
C ASN A 89 14.82 4.52 -12.72
N SER A 90 13.63 4.42 -12.12
CA SER A 90 13.36 4.83 -10.74
C SER A 90 13.05 3.61 -9.90
N ASN A 91 13.72 3.51 -8.76
CA ASN A 91 13.56 2.41 -7.82
C ASN A 91 12.10 2.30 -7.35
N GLU A 92 11.53 1.09 -7.46
CA GLU A 92 10.35 0.61 -6.72
C GLU A 92 8.96 1.04 -7.21
N THR A 93 8.61 0.77 -8.47
CA THR A 93 7.20 0.55 -8.81
C THR A 93 6.96 -0.95 -8.98
N GLY A 94 6.32 -1.58 -7.99
CA GLY A 94 5.99 -3.00 -8.00
C GLY A 94 4.49 -3.25 -8.06
N LEU A 95 4.09 -4.41 -8.56
CA LEU A 95 2.71 -4.89 -8.48
C LEU A 95 2.54 -5.69 -7.21
N THR A 96 1.51 -5.42 -6.41
CA THR A 96 1.21 -6.21 -5.21
C THR A 96 0.33 -7.39 -5.58
N ILE A 97 0.74 -8.60 -5.21
CA ILE A 97 -0.06 -9.82 -5.30
C ILE A 97 -1.04 -9.80 -4.12
N ILE A 98 -2.34 -9.78 -4.42
CA ILE A 98 -3.40 -9.87 -3.41
C ILE A 98 -3.73 -11.34 -3.15
N ASP A 99 -3.89 -12.11 -4.23
CA ASP A 99 -4.12 -13.55 -4.22
C ASP A 99 -3.60 -14.18 -5.54
N GLU A 100 -3.81 -15.48 -5.75
CA GLU A 100 -3.36 -16.22 -6.95
C GLU A 100 -3.90 -15.68 -8.28
N ASN A 101 -5.05 -15.00 -8.24
CA ASN A 101 -5.81 -14.51 -9.39
C ASN A 101 -5.89 -12.99 -9.44
N THR A 102 -5.46 -12.27 -8.41
CA THR A 102 -5.62 -10.82 -8.29
C THR A 102 -4.31 -10.11 -7.97
N ILE A 103 -4.02 -9.05 -8.73
CA ILE A 103 -2.88 -8.14 -8.51
C ILE A 103 -3.33 -6.68 -8.47
N ASN A 104 -2.59 -5.84 -7.76
CA ASN A 104 -2.80 -4.41 -7.67
C ASN A 104 -1.58 -3.66 -8.22
N PHE A 105 -1.81 -2.71 -9.11
CA PHE A 105 -0.79 -1.81 -9.60
C PHE A 105 -1.26 -0.37 -9.55
N SER A 106 -0.60 0.45 -8.71
CA SER A 106 -0.92 1.88 -8.55
C SER A 106 -2.41 2.16 -8.25
N GLY A 107 -3.07 1.27 -7.49
CA GLY A 107 -4.49 1.38 -7.14
C GLY A 107 -5.46 0.82 -8.19
N CYS A 108 -4.96 0.27 -9.29
CA CYS A 108 -5.73 -0.45 -10.30
C CYS A 108 -5.72 -1.95 -9.97
N ILE A 109 -6.90 -2.58 -9.95
CA ILE A 109 -7.03 -4.02 -9.69
C ILE A 109 -7.07 -4.78 -11.03
N PHE A 110 -6.28 -5.85 -11.13
CA PHE A 110 -6.28 -6.75 -12.28
C PHE A 110 -6.54 -8.19 -11.83
N SER A 111 -7.35 -8.90 -12.59
CA SER A 111 -7.77 -10.28 -12.29
C SER A 111 -7.53 -11.21 -13.47
N LYS A 112 -7.15 -12.47 -13.18
CA LYS A 112 -7.08 -13.56 -14.19
C LYS A 112 -8.46 -13.91 -14.75
N ASN A 113 -9.46 -13.85 -13.89
CA ASN A 113 -10.83 -14.17 -14.27
C ASN A 113 -11.47 -12.86 -14.74
N ASN A 114 -11.88 -12.81 -16.01
CA ASN A 114 -12.57 -11.67 -16.63
C ASN A 114 -13.95 -11.35 -16.01
N GLU A 115 -14.19 -11.81 -14.80
CA GLU A 115 -15.42 -11.55 -14.07
C GLU A 115 -15.37 -10.12 -13.53
N SER A 116 -16.34 -9.32 -13.96
CA SER A 116 -16.57 -7.99 -13.38
C SER A 116 -16.77 -8.14 -11.87
N PHE A 117 -15.86 -7.59 -11.06
CA PHE A 117 -16.08 -7.54 -9.61
C PHE A 117 -17.35 -6.74 -9.35
N THR A 118 -18.42 -7.41 -8.94
CA THR A 118 -19.54 -6.75 -8.28
C THR A 118 -19.09 -6.56 -6.84
N THR A 119 -18.82 -5.32 -6.44
CA THR A 119 -18.69 -4.98 -5.03
C THR A 119 -20.07 -5.03 -4.37
N GLU A 120 -20.74 -6.19 -4.44
CA GLU A 120 -21.94 -6.45 -3.67
C GLU A 120 -21.50 -6.77 -2.25
N ASN A 121 -21.62 -5.76 -1.39
CA ASN A 121 -21.72 -5.88 0.07
C ASN A 121 -21.03 -7.11 0.67
N THR A 122 -19.71 -7.06 0.81
CA THR A 122 -19.04 -7.82 1.87
C THR A 122 -19.44 -7.22 3.21
N LYS A 123 -20.63 -7.58 3.69
CA LYS A 123 -20.88 -7.64 5.12
C LYS A 123 -19.89 -8.68 5.64
N SER A 124 -18.88 -8.18 6.34
CA SER A 124 -17.88 -8.98 7.05
C SER A 124 -18.60 -9.89 8.06
N GLU A 125 -18.91 -11.12 7.65
CA GLU A 125 -19.07 -12.23 8.57
C GLU A 125 -17.67 -12.71 8.94
N THR A 126 -17.35 -12.52 10.21
CA THR A 126 -16.06 -12.82 10.81
C THR A 126 -15.93 -14.33 10.98
N GLU A 127 -15.46 -15.05 9.96
CA GLU A 127 -14.83 -16.34 10.20
C GLU A 127 -13.41 -16.12 10.73
N LYS A 128 -13.25 -16.44 12.02
CA LYS A 128 -11.97 -16.47 12.72
C LYS A 128 -10.99 -17.38 11.97
N PRO A 129 -9.78 -16.92 11.61
CA PRO A 129 -8.70 -17.83 11.29
C PRO A 129 -8.29 -18.58 12.57
N ILE A 130 -8.20 -19.90 12.47
CA ILE A 130 -7.56 -20.76 13.47
C ILE A 130 -6.06 -20.46 13.38
N ILE A 131 -5.61 -19.55 14.25
CA ILE A 131 -4.18 -19.25 14.44
C ILE A 131 -3.60 -20.36 15.31
N GLU A 132 -2.69 -21.14 14.74
CA GLU A 132 -1.78 -21.98 15.50
C GLU A 132 -0.99 -21.09 16.48
N LYS A 133 -1.01 -21.47 17.76
CA LYS A 133 -0.31 -20.81 18.86
C LYS A 133 1.21 -20.84 18.62
N GLY A 134 1.72 -19.84 17.91
CA GLY A 134 3.08 -19.36 18.08
C GLY A 134 3.14 -18.52 19.35
N THR A 135 3.93 -18.96 20.33
CA THR A 135 4.25 -18.23 21.56
C THR A 135 4.81 -16.84 21.25
N GLU A 136 3.97 -15.80 21.35
CA GLU A 136 4.42 -14.41 21.39
C GLU A 136 5.12 -14.16 22.73
N GLY A 137 6.44 -13.99 22.66
CA GLY A 137 7.24 -13.46 23.74
C GLY A 137 6.88 -12.00 23.97
N ASN A 138 6.30 -11.70 25.13
CA ASN A 138 6.16 -10.35 25.67
C ASN A 138 7.54 -9.73 25.90
N ASN A 139 8.09 -9.09 24.87
CA ASN A 139 9.20 -8.16 25.03
C ASN A 139 8.65 -6.74 24.85
N THR A 140 7.98 -6.25 25.89
CA THR A 140 7.55 -4.85 26.00
C THR A 140 8.77 -3.99 26.26
N ILE A 141 9.55 -3.71 25.21
CA ILE A 141 10.58 -2.68 25.25
C ILE A 141 9.83 -1.35 25.33
N SER A 142 9.83 -0.73 26.51
CA SER A 142 9.33 0.63 26.70
C SER A 142 10.21 1.60 25.93
N LYS A 143 9.92 1.80 24.64
CA LYS A 143 10.55 2.88 23.88
C LYS A 143 10.07 4.20 24.50
N ASP A 144 11.02 4.95 25.04
CA ASP A 144 10.76 6.33 25.42
C ASP A 144 10.58 7.16 24.16
N TYR A 145 9.32 7.56 23.94
CA TYR A 145 8.93 8.39 22.81
C TYR A 145 9.25 9.84 23.14
N ASN A 146 10.08 10.48 22.31
CA ASN A 146 10.29 11.93 22.36
C ASN A 146 9.08 12.62 21.72
N ILE A 147 8.20 13.17 22.55
CA ILE A 147 7.04 13.94 22.11
C ILE A 147 7.54 15.28 21.56
N SER A 148 7.13 15.60 20.34
CA SER A 148 7.41 16.87 19.68
C SER A 148 6.72 18.00 20.43
N ASN A 149 7.37 19.16 20.54
CA ASN A 149 6.79 20.39 21.08
C ASN A 149 6.56 21.45 19.98
N GLU A 150 6.60 21.04 18.72
CA GLU A 150 6.55 21.95 17.59
C GLU A 150 5.13 22.50 17.33
N THR A 151 5.09 23.74 16.87
CA THR A 151 3.89 24.36 16.31
C THR A 151 3.99 24.34 14.80
N LYS A 152 3.01 23.73 14.15
CA LYS A 152 2.94 23.52 12.70
C LYS A 152 1.58 23.97 12.20
N VAL A 153 1.54 24.55 11.02
CA VAL A 153 0.30 25.00 10.38
C VAL A 153 0.24 24.34 9.02
N ASP A 154 -0.79 23.54 8.79
CA ASP A 154 -1.10 22.94 7.50
C ASP A 154 0.11 22.21 6.86
N GLU A 155 0.83 21.45 7.68
CA GLU A 155 1.98 20.66 7.22
C GLU A 155 1.52 19.32 6.66
N SER A 156 2.21 18.84 5.62
CA SER A 156 1.94 17.52 5.04
C SER A 156 2.72 16.42 5.77
N ALA A 157 2.08 15.28 6.02
CA ALA A 157 2.72 14.15 6.67
C ALA A 157 2.14 12.80 6.21
N LEU A 158 2.92 11.74 6.42
CA LEU A 158 2.46 10.36 6.40
C LEU A 158 2.24 9.88 7.83
N VAL A 159 1.09 9.27 8.09
CA VAL A 159 0.76 8.68 9.40
C VAL A 159 1.43 7.32 9.50
N LYS A 160 2.41 7.18 10.41
CA LYS A 160 3.16 5.92 10.61
C LYS A 160 2.52 5.03 11.66
N ASP A 161 1.96 5.62 12.71
CA ASP A 161 1.36 4.89 13.81
C ASP A 161 0.40 5.78 14.61
N ILE A 162 -0.54 5.15 15.31
CA ILE A 162 -1.49 5.77 16.24
C ILE A 162 -1.59 4.85 17.46
N PHE A 163 -1.32 5.39 18.65
CA PHE A 163 -1.29 4.61 19.88
C PHE A 163 -1.78 5.41 21.08
N GLN A 164 -2.12 4.69 22.16
CA GLN A 164 -2.43 5.30 23.46
C GLN A 164 -1.29 5.10 24.44
N LYS A 165 -1.01 6.11 25.25
CA LYS A 165 -0.08 6.03 26.39
C LYS A 165 -0.61 6.91 27.52
N ASN A 166 -0.73 6.35 28.73
CA ASN A 166 -1.23 7.08 29.91
C ASN A 166 -2.59 7.77 29.70
N GLY A 167 -3.52 7.11 28.99
CA GLY A 167 -4.85 7.64 28.70
C GLY A 167 -4.91 8.72 27.62
N LYS A 168 -3.77 9.11 27.04
CA LYS A 168 -3.68 10.08 25.94
C LYS A 168 -3.44 9.38 24.61
N THR A 169 -3.96 9.97 23.55
CA THR A 169 -3.77 9.48 22.17
C THR A 169 -2.60 10.22 21.53
N PHE A 170 -1.73 9.45 20.87
CA PHE A 170 -0.58 9.97 20.15
C PHE A 170 -0.61 9.51 18.69
N ILE A 171 -0.05 10.34 17.82
CA ILE A 171 0.12 10.05 16.40
C ILE A 171 1.58 10.27 16.00
N SER A 172 2.11 9.28 15.28
CA SER A 172 3.46 9.26 14.74
C SER A 172 3.41 9.70 13.29
N LEU A 173 4.06 10.83 12.98
CA LEU A 173 4.02 11.51 11.69
C LEU A 173 5.42 11.61 11.08
N ASP A 174 5.53 11.21 9.82
CA ASP A 174 6.69 11.48 8.96
C ASP A 174 6.36 12.69 8.09
N ILE A 175 6.92 13.84 8.44
CA ILE A 175 6.60 15.12 7.79
C ILE A 175 7.26 15.14 6.42
N VAL A 176 6.47 15.40 5.39
CA VAL A 176 6.89 15.40 4.00
C VAL A 176 6.62 16.75 3.35
N GLN A 177 7.37 17.06 2.30
CA GLN A 177 7.11 18.20 1.43
C GLN A 177 6.42 17.74 0.15
N LEU A 178 5.53 18.57 -0.37
CA LEU A 178 4.88 18.34 -1.66
C LEU A 178 5.52 19.25 -2.70
N GLU A 179 6.10 18.65 -3.74
CA GLU A 179 6.56 19.34 -4.93
C GLU A 179 5.45 19.30 -5.99
N TYR A 180 4.78 20.42 -6.21
CA TYR A 180 3.73 20.54 -7.20
C TYR A 180 4.30 20.58 -8.62
N LYS A 181 3.66 19.86 -9.53
CA LYS A 181 3.96 19.84 -10.97
C LYS A 181 2.74 20.31 -11.75
N GLU A 182 2.88 20.51 -13.06
CA GLU A 182 1.74 20.85 -13.93
C GLU A 182 0.59 19.83 -13.82
N ILE A 183 0.92 18.56 -13.55
CA ILE A 183 -0.04 17.49 -13.31
C ILE A 183 0.30 16.80 -11.99
N GLY A 184 -0.35 17.23 -10.91
CA GLY A 184 -0.28 16.61 -9.58
C GLY A 184 0.90 17.07 -8.73
N TYR A 185 1.31 16.22 -7.79
CA TYR A 185 2.42 16.50 -6.88
C TYR A 185 3.33 15.28 -6.74
N LYS A 186 4.57 15.54 -6.32
CA LYS A 186 5.53 14.52 -5.90
C LYS A 186 5.82 14.71 -4.42
N VAL A 187 5.78 13.62 -3.67
CA VAL A 187 6.16 13.63 -2.25
C VAL A 187 7.68 13.58 -2.14
N ILE A 188 8.26 14.58 -1.48
CA ILE A 188 9.68 14.66 -1.19
C ILE A 188 9.85 14.61 0.32
N ASN A 189 10.61 13.64 0.81
CA ASN A 189 11.02 13.60 2.20
C ASN A 189 12.45 14.14 2.33
N GLN A 190 12.58 15.43 2.64
CA GLN A 190 13.90 16.06 2.84
C GLN A 190 14.44 15.84 4.27
N ASN A 191 13.61 15.36 5.19
CA ASN A 191 13.96 15.16 6.59
C ASN A 191 13.10 14.03 7.16
N ASP A 192 13.58 12.80 7.02
CA ASP A 192 12.89 11.53 7.34
C ASP A 192 12.67 11.28 8.84
N LYS A 193 12.68 12.34 9.64
CA LYS A 193 12.48 12.28 11.07
C LYS A 193 11.00 12.15 11.40
N VAL A 194 10.62 10.94 11.79
CA VAL A 194 9.32 10.66 12.42
C VAL A 194 9.20 11.43 13.74
N ARG A 195 8.09 12.16 13.90
CA ARG A 195 7.75 12.97 15.07
C ARG A 195 6.47 12.45 15.69
N ILE A 196 6.40 12.51 17.02
CA ILE A 196 5.22 12.05 17.76
C ILE A 196 4.52 13.26 18.34
N PHE A 197 3.23 13.38 18.07
CA PHE A 197 2.39 14.46 18.57
C PHE A 197 1.29 13.89 19.45
N GLU A 198 0.89 14.66 20.47
CA GLU A 198 -0.33 14.40 21.23
C GLU A 198 -1.53 14.83 20.38
N ILE A 199 -2.64 14.11 20.46
CA ILE A 199 -3.89 14.50 19.79
C ILE A 199 -4.77 15.25 20.78
N SER A 200 -5.27 16.43 20.40
CA SER A 200 -6.23 17.19 21.19
C SER A 200 -7.55 16.42 21.35
N ASP A 201 -8.17 16.53 22.53
CA ASP A 201 -9.54 16.07 22.74
C ASP A 201 -10.56 16.87 21.91
N GLU A 202 -10.18 18.04 21.42
CA GLU A 202 -10.98 18.91 20.55
C GLU A 202 -10.52 18.84 19.08
N LEU A 203 -9.87 17.74 18.67
CA LEU A 203 -9.37 17.57 17.32
C LEU A 203 -10.50 17.76 16.28
N VAL A 204 -10.26 18.65 15.31
CA VAL A 204 -11.10 18.77 14.12
C VAL A 204 -10.55 17.88 13.03
N ILE A 205 -11.33 16.92 12.57
CA ILE A 205 -10.94 15.98 11.50
C ILE A 205 -11.76 16.26 10.24
N SER A 206 -11.10 16.41 9.10
CA SER A 206 -11.76 16.46 7.80
C SER A 206 -11.49 15.16 7.03
N ASP A 207 -12.55 14.46 6.60
CA ASP A 207 -12.41 13.27 5.77
C ASP A 207 -12.13 13.61 4.30
N LYS A 208 -11.88 12.58 3.50
CA LYS A 208 -11.69 12.70 2.03
C LYS A 208 -12.87 13.32 1.26
N ASN A 209 -14.05 13.40 1.87
CA ASN A 209 -15.24 14.03 1.30
C ASN A 209 -15.46 15.45 1.85
N CYS A 210 -14.46 16.03 2.52
CA CYS A 210 -14.54 17.33 3.17
C CYS A 210 -15.63 17.43 4.25
N LYS A 211 -16.02 16.29 4.85
CA LYS A 211 -16.92 16.27 5.99
C LYS A 211 -16.11 16.34 7.28
N GLU A 212 -16.54 17.26 8.14
CA GLU A 212 -16.00 17.37 9.49
C GLU A 212 -16.51 16.21 10.36
N ILE A 213 -15.58 15.50 11.00
CA ILE A 213 -15.86 14.41 11.93
C ILE A 213 -15.61 14.92 13.35
N LYS A 214 -16.64 14.85 14.19
CA LYS A 214 -16.64 15.32 15.58
C LYS A 214 -16.50 14.21 16.64
N ASP A 215 -16.15 12.99 16.23
CA ASP A 215 -15.92 11.88 17.17
C ASP A 215 -14.46 11.87 17.64
N ASN A 216 -14.24 12.21 18.91
CA ASN A 216 -12.91 12.26 19.55
C ASN A 216 -12.17 10.91 19.51
N ASN A 217 -12.90 9.80 19.41
CA ASN A 217 -12.33 8.46 19.32
C ASN A 217 -12.15 7.97 17.87
N TYR A 218 -12.52 8.79 16.88
CA TYR A 218 -12.48 8.38 15.47
C TYR A 218 -11.09 7.88 15.06
N ILE A 219 -10.03 8.61 15.45
CA ILE A 219 -8.65 8.29 15.08
C ILE A 219 -8.25 6.90 15.58
N LEU A 220 -8.58 6.55 16.84
CA LEU A 220 -8.25 5.25 17.41
C LEU A 220 -9.10 4.13 16.83
N LYS A 221 -10.41 4.35 16.67
CA LYS A 221 -11.33 3.35 16.09
C LYS A 221 -10.96 2.99 14.66
N ASN A 222 -10.38 3.93 13.91
CA ASN A 222 -10.09 3.78 12.47
C ASN A 222 -8.59 3.81 12.16
N LYS A 223 -7.72 3.55 13.14
CA LYS A 223 -6.26 3.68 12.96
C LYS A 223 -5.70 2.90 11.77
N GLU A 224 -6.21 1.69 11.52
CA GLU A 224 -5.78 0.80 10.42
C GLU A 224 -6.10 1.36 9.02
N ILE A 225 -7.03 2.31 8.95
CA ILE A 225 -7.43 3.01 7.74
C ILE A 225 -6.65 4.33 7.60
N ILE A 226 -6.33 4.97 8.72
CA ILE A 226 -5.64 6.28 8.78
C ILE A 226 -4.13 6.14 8.60
N ILE A 227 -3.53 5.04 9.07
CA ILE A 227 -2.10 4.76 8.87
C ILE A 227 -1.81 4.66 7.37
N SER A 228 -0.86 5.47 6.91
CA SER A 228 -0.46 5.57 5.51
C SER A 228 0.12 4.24 5.03
N LYS A 229 -0.49 3.65 4.00
CA LYS A 229 -0.05 2.40 3.36
C LYS A 229 0.81 2.66 2.13
N SER A 230 0.68 3.86 1.57
CA SER A 230 1.44 4.31 0.42
C SER A 230 2.07 5.68 0.66
N LYS A 231 3.05 6.06 -0.18
CA LYS A 231 3.64 7.40 -0.18
C LYS A 231 2.63 8.50 -0.56
N ASN A 232 1.48 8.14 -1.13
CA ASN A 232 0.43 9.08 -1.55
C ASN A 232 -0.68 9.25 -0.51
N ASP A 233 -0.65 8.48 0.59
CA ASP A 233 -1.67 8.54 1.65
C ASP A 233 -1.31 9.67 2.63
N ILE A 234 -1.31 10.89 2.11
CA ILE A 234 -0.86 12.08 2.84
C ILE A 234 -2.03 12.64 3.64
N CYS A 235 -1.74 13.05 4.87
CA CYS A 235 -2.60 13.94 5.64
C CYS A 235 -1.97 15.32 5.73
N MET A 236 -2.80 16.34 5.93
CA MET A 236 -2.34 17.64 6.41
C MET A 236 -2.73 17.81 7.87
N PHE A 237 -1.89 18.45 8.66
CA PHE A 237 -2.16 18.66 10.09
C PHE A 237 -1.72 20.04 10.56
N THR A 238 -2.40 20.52 11.60
CA THR A 238 -2.00 21.69 12.36
C THR A 238 -1.77 21.27 13.82
N SER A 239 -0.63 21.68 14.38
CA SER A 239 -0.27 21.45 15.78
C SER A 239 0.09 22.74 16.49
N LYS A 240 -0.20 22.80 17.79
CA LYS A 240 0.22 23.87 18.69
C LYS A 240 0.94 23.26 19.88
N ASN A 241 2.21 23.61 20.05
CA ASN A 241 3.08 23.10 21.13
C ASN A 241 3.06 21.57 21.26
N GLY A 242 3.15 20.85 20.13
CA GLY A 242 3.14 19.38 20.14
C GLY A 242 1.78 18.70 20.16
N VAL A 243 0.70 19.48 20.23
CA VAL A 243 -0.68 18.97 20.25
C VAL A 243 -1.36 19.22 18.92
N ILE A 244 -1.83 18.18 18.23
CA ILE A 244 -2.59 18.30 16.98
C ILE A 244 -4.00 18.80 17.27
N THR A 245 -4.38 19.89 16.62
CA THR A 245 -5.70 20.52 16.72
C THR A 245 -6.53 20.37 15.46
N ASN A 246 -5.90 20.11 14.30
CA ASN A 246 -6.58 19.82 13.04
C ASN A 246 -5.88 18.69 12.30
N LEU A 247 -6.66 17.77 11.73
CA LEU A 247 -6.17 16.71 10.85
C LEU A 247 -7.06 16.58 9.62
N ASN A 248 -6.49 16.80 8.45
CA ASN A 248 -7.13 16.65 7.15
C ASN A 248 -6.64 15.37 6.48
N LEU A 249 -7.56 14.41 6.29
CA LEU A 249 -7.32 13.08 5.73
C LEU A 249 -7.64 12.98 4.23
N GLY A 250 -7.44 14.08 3.48
CA GLY A 250 -7.54 14.08 2.02
C GLY A 250 -8.60 15.01 1.42
N CYS A 251 -9.12 15.98 2.17
CA CYS A 251 -9.92 17.07 1.65
C CYS A 251 -9.00 18.16 1.09
N TRP A 252 -8.72 18.09 -0.21
CA TRP A 252 -7.92 19.08 -0.94
C TRP A 252 -8.86 19.96 -1.77
N ASN A 253 -9.21 21.13 -1.27
CA ASN A 253 -9.99 22.14 -2.01
C ASN A 253 -9.06 23.13 -2.72
#